data_AF-A0A7K7ZWC7-F1
#
_entry.id   AF-A0A7K7ZWC7-F1
#
_cell.length_a   1.000
_cell.length_b   1.000
_cell.length_c   1.000
_cell.angle_alpha   90.00
_cell.angle_beta   90.00
_cell.angle_gamma   90.00
#
_symmetry.space_group_name_H-M   'P 1'
#
loop_
_entity.id
_entity.type
_entity.pdbx_description
1 polymer ?
#
loop_
_entity_poly.entity_id
_entity_poly.type
_entity_poly.pdbx_seq_one_letter_code
_entity_poly.pdbx_strand_id
1 'polypeptide(L)'
;SARGPVLSACTSFFFSAASCPVPQIQNGRIVALRSAYAHRDTVTFECDPGYAIRGHREVQCQTNNTWEPPVPVCEQGKCPDRALTSPC
;
A
#
# COMPACT_ATOMS: atom_id res chain seq x y z
N SER A 1 -13.27 -49.83 -16.81
CA SER A 1 -12.51 -49.43 -15.60
C SER A 1 -11.26 -48.64 -16.00
N ALA A 2 -11.33 -47.31 -15.96
CA ALA A 2 -10.18 -46.44 -16.19
C ALA A 2 -9.55 -46.10 -14.83
N ARG A 3 -8.35 -46.62 -14.55
CA ARG A 3 -7.49 -46.13 -13.46
C ARG A 3 -6.42 -45.25 -14.09
N GLY A 4 -6.81 -44.02 -14.37
CA GLY A 4 -5.83 -42.94 -14.55
C GLY A 4 -5.13 -42.65 -13.22
N PRO A 5 -3.87 -42.19 -13.23
CA PRO A 5 -3.19 -41.75 -12.02
C PRO A 5 -3.98 -40.59 -11.42
N VAL A 6 -4.26 -40.71 -10.12
CA VAL A 6 -4.83 -39.62 -9.33
C VAL A 6 -3.94 -38.39 -9.54
N LEU A 7 -4.42 -37.44 -10.34
CA LEU A 7 -3.87 -36.10 -10.38
C LEU A 7 -3.85 -35.70 -8.92
N SER A 8 -2.64 -35.61 -8.36
CA SER A 8 -2.37 -35.12 -7.03
C SER A 8 -3.27 -33.91 -6.89
N ALA A 9 -4.35 -34.06 -6.13
CA ALA A 9 -5.02 -32.89 -5.62
C ALA A 9 -3.87 -32.15 -4.96
N CYS A 10 -3.43 -31.03 -5.54
CA CYS A 10 -2.90 -29.97 -4.72
C CYS A 10 -4.06 -29.72 -3.77
N THR A 11 -4.07 -30.44 -2.65
CA THR A 11 -5.12 -30.46 -1.66
C THR A 11 -5.20 -29.03 -1.21
N SER A 12 -6.07 -28.27 -1.85
CA SER A 12 -6.97 -27.28 -1.31
C SER A 12 -6.46 -26.56 -0.06
N PHE A 13 -5.19 -26.17 -0.02
CA PHE A 13 -4.79 -25.02 0.73
C PHE A 13 -5.08 -23.85 -0.19
N PHE A 14 -6.37 -23.54 -0.28
CA PHE A 14 -6.77 -22.15 -0.23
C PHE A 14 -6.18 -21.58 1.07
N PHE A 15 -4.86 -21.33 1.08
CA PHE A 15 -4.33 -20.25 1.87
C PHE A 15 -5.01 -19.04 1.24
N SER A 16 -6.19 -18.70 1.75
CA SER A 16 -6.59 -17.30 1.83
C SER A 16 -5.49 -16.68 2.67
N ALA A 17 -4.35 -16.38 2.04
CA ALA A 17 -3.22 -15.77 2.70
C ALA A 17 -3.82 -14.49 3.27
N ALA A 18 -3.88 -14.43 4.59
CA ALA A 18 -4.51 -13.31 5.25
C ALA A 18 -3.63 -12.10 4.92
N SER A 19 -4.11 -11.33 3.94
CA SER A 19 -3.37 -10.29 3.25
C SER A 19 -4.20 -9.02 3.25
N CYS A 20 -3.55 -7.87 3.34
CA CYS A 20 -4.25 -6.61 3.18
C CYS A 20 -4.50 -6.32 1.69
N PRO A 21 -5.62 -5.68 1.35
CA PRO A 21 -5.86 -5.22 -0.01
C PRO A 21 -4.79 -4.20 -0.40
N VAL A 22 -4.46 -4.11 -1.69
CA VAL A 22 -3.53 -3.11 -2.20
C VAL A 22 -4.07 -1.71 -1.84
N PRO A 23 -3.35 -0.92 -1.02
CA PRO A 23 -3.85 0.38 -0.61
C PRO A 23 -3.89 1.32 -1.82
N GLN A 24 -4.80 2.29 -1.77
CA GLN A 24 -4.92 3.31 -2.79
C GLN A 24 -4.58 4.67 -2.16
N ILE A 25 -3.74 5.44 -2.84
CA ILE A 25 -3.34 6.78 -2.42
C ILE A 25 -3.60 7.75 -3.57
N GLN A 26 -4.14 8.93 -3.26
CA GLN A 26 -4.35 9.99 -4.24
C GLN A 26 -3.16 10.95 -4.21
N ASN A 27 -2.76 11.46 -5.39
CA ASN A 27 -1.63 12.40 -5.54
C ASN A 27 -0.32 11.86 -4.94
N GLY A 28 -0.14 10.55 -5.05
CA GLY A 28 1.04 9.84 -4.60
C GLY A 28 1.10 8.42 -5.18
N ARG A 29 2.11 7.69 -4.77
CA ARG A 29 2.42 6.32 -5.20
C ARG A 29 2.93 5.48 -4.04
N ILE A 30 2.86 4.17 -4.22
CA ILE A 30 3.49 3.20 -3.33
C ILE A 30 4.91 2.95 -3.85
N VAL A 31 5.92 3.15 -3.00
CA VAL A 31 7.34 3.03 -3.38
C VAL A 31 7.67 1.59 -3.80
N ALA A 32 7.07 0.60 -3.15
CA ALA A 32 7.29 -0.82 -3.42
C ALA A 32 5.95 -1.54 -3.66
N LEU A 33 5.31 -1.27 -4.80
CA LEU A 33 4.03 -1.87 -5.15
C LEU A 33 4.16 -3.39 -5.32
N ARG A 34 3.32 -4.15 -4.60
CA ARG A 34 3.22 -5.61 -4.69
C ARG A 34 1.81 -6.05 -5.07
N SER A 35 1.71 -7.27 -5.60
CA SER A 35 0.45 -7.92 -5.95
C SER A 35 -0.36 -8.33 -4.72
N ALA A 36 0.31 -8.55 -3.59
CA ALA A 36 -0.29 -8.93 -2.31
C ALA A 36 0.64 -8.52 -1.16
N TYR A 37 0.05 -8.22 0.00
CA TYR A 37 0.76 -7.84 1.23
C TYR A 37 0.33 -8.75 2.38
N ALA A 38 1.26 -9.51 2.95
CA ALA A 38 0.98 -10.37 4.09
C ALA A 38 0.78 -9.56 5.38
N HIS A 39 0.17 -10.16 6.39
CA HIS A 39 0.16 -9.57 7.73
C HIS A 39 1.59 -9.26 8.20
N ARG A 40 1.77 -8.10 8.83
CA ARG A 40 3.04 -7.47 9.22
C ARG A 40 3.89 -6.92 8.07
N ASP A 41 3.47 -7.06 6.81
CA ASP A 41 4.13 -6.35 5.71
C ASP A 41 3.94 -4.85 5.86
N THR A 42 4.99 -4.13 5.49
CA THR A 42 5.06 -2.69 5.60
C THR A 42 5.08 -2.06 4.22
N VAL A 43 4.33 -0.98 4.05
CA VAL A 43 4.18 -0.27 2.78
C VAL A 43 4.53 1.19 2.97
N THR A 44 5.45 1.68 2.14
CA THR A 44 5.86 3.07 2.12
C THR A 44 5.18 3.81 0.98
N PHE A 45 4.64 4.97 1.30
CA PHE A 45 4.00 5.89 0.37
C PHE A 45 4.89 7.10 0.11
N GLU A 46 4.79 7.61 -1.11
CA GLU A 46 5.49 8.79 -1.58
C GLU A 46 4.51 9.68 -2.34
N CYS A 47 4.47 10.97 -2.02
CA CYS A 47 3.58 11.89 -2.69
C CYS A 47 4.19 12.41 -4.00
N ASP A 48 3.32 12.77 -4.94
CA ASP A 48 3.73 13.42 -6.18
C ASP A 48 4.42 14.77 -5.91
N PRO A 49 5.28 15.25 -6.81
CA PRO A 49 5.97 16.53 -6.64
C PRO A 49 4.96 17.67 -6.45
N GLY A 50 5.17 18.49 -5.41
CA GLY A 50 4.26 19.56 -5.00
C GLY A 50 3.21 19.13 -3.97
N TYR A 51 3.15 17.85 -3.60
CA TYR A 51 2.33 17.33 -2.52
C TYR A 51 3.21 16.89 -1.34
N ALA A 52 2.72 17.11 -0.13
CA ALA A 52 3.34 16.70 1.11
C ALA A 52 2.49 15.62 1.80
N ILE A 53 3.16 14.64 2.39
CA ILE A 53 2.48 13.54 3.08
C ILE A 53 1.90 14.05 4.40
N ARG A 54 0.60 13.81 4.62
CA ARG A 54 -0.10 14.11 5.86
C ARG A 54 -0.41 12.81 6.59
N GLY A 55 0.20 12.64 7.77
CA GLY A 55 0.10 11.42 8.55
C GLY A 55 1.38 10.59 8.47
N HIS A 56 1.25 9.28 8.31
CA HIS A 56 2.37 8.35 8.36
C HIS A 56 2.75 7.91 6.94
N ARG A 57 4.00 8.14 6.56
CA ARG A 57 4.52 7.69 5.25
C ARG A 57 4.56 6.18 5.11
N GLU A 58 4.52 5.47 6.23
CA GLU A 58 4.68 4.04 6.32
C GLU A 58 3.51 3.46 7.10
N VAL A 59 2.90 2.42 6.55
CA VAL A 59 1.79 1.71 7.17
C VAL A 59 2.08 0.23 7.21
N GLN A 60 1.53 -0.47 8.20
CA GLN A 60 1.69 -1.90 8.33
C GLN A 60 0.36 -2.62 8.13
N CYS A 61 0.41 -3.74 7.42
CA CYS A 61 -0.73 -4.63 7.28
C CYS A 61 -0.98 -5.35 8.61
N GLN A 62 -2.11 -5.09 9.23
CA GLN A 62 -2.50 -5.75 10.47
C GLN A 62 -3.10 -7.12 10.22
N THR A 63 -3.11 -7.93 11.27
CA THR A 63 -3.75 -9.26 11.26
C THR A 63 -5.26 -9.19 10.99
N ASN A 64 -5.87 -8.02 11.16
CA ASN A 64 -7.28 -7.76 10.84
C ASN A 64 -7.51 -7.33 9.37
N ASN A 65 -6.52 -7.51 8.49
CA ASN A 65 -6.56 -7.11 7.08
C ASN A 65 -6.75 -5.59 6.87
N THR A 66 -6.40 -4.80 7.88
CA THR A 66 -6.44 -3.33 7.89
C THR A 66 -5.04 -2.76 7.79
N TRP A 67 -4.94 -1.55 7.24
CA TRP A 67 -3.69 -0.79 7.22
C TRP A 67 -3.64 0.12 8.44
N GLU A 68 -2.63 -0.08 9.29
CA GLU A 68 -2.42 0.74 10.48
C GLU A 68 -0.97 1.20 10.59
N PRO A 69 -0.70 2.50 10.81
CA PRO A 69 -1.66 3.61 10.81
C PRO A 69 -2.44 3.75 9.48
N PRO A 70 -3.57 4.49 9.43
CA PRO A 70 -4.36 4.62 8.21
C PRO A 70 -3.55 5.20 7.06
N VAL A 71 -3.93 4.84 5.82
CA VAL A 71 -3.27 5.28 4.59
C VAL A 71 -3.15 6.82 4.59
N PRO A 72 -1.95 7.38 4.37
CA PRO A 72 -1.74 8.82 4.42
C PRO A 72 -2.43 9.53 3.25
N VAL A 73 -2.65 10.83 3.43
CA VAL A 73 -3.17 11.71 2.39
C VAL A 73 -2.04 12.59 1.89
N CYS A 74 -1.90 12.70 0.57
CA CYS A 74 -1.01 13.68 -0.03
C CYS A 74 -1.76 15.00 -0.18
N GLU A 75 -1.43 15.97 0.67
CA GLU A 75 -1.99 17.31 0.59
C GLU A 75 -1.08 18.19 -0.25
N GLN A 76 -1.64 19.05 -1.11
CA GLN A 76 -0.81 19.97 -1.87
C GLN A 76 -0.03 20.83 -0.88
N GLY A 77 1.29 20.76 -0.98
CA GLY A 77 2.14 21.63 -0.18
C GLY A 77 1.73 23.04 -0.56
N LYS A 78 1.17 23.78 0.40
CA LYS A 78 1.04 25.22 0.23
C LYS A 78 2.43 25.66 -0.20
N CYS A 79 2.54 26.29 -1.35
CA CYS A 79 3.73 27.05 -1.69
C CYS A 79 4.16 27.75 -0.39
N PRO A 80 5.46 27.77 -0.02
CA PRO A 80 5.88 28.75 0.95
C PRO A 80 5.38 30.06 0.36
N ASP A 81 4.36 30.61 1.01
CA ASP A 81 3.79 31.87 0.61
C ASP A 81 4.99 32.77 0.41
N ARG A 82 5.07 33.29 -0.80
CA ARG A 82 6.18 34.06 -1.30
C ARG A 82 6.11 35.42 -0.63
N ALA A 83 6.24 35.44 0.68
CA ALA A 83 6.31 36.60 1.53
C ALA A 83 7.59 36.55 2.34
N LEU A 84 8.76 36.38 1.68
CA LEU A 84 9.87 37.26 2.06
C LEU A 84 11.02 37.44 1.06
N THR A 85 11.32 36.56 0.10
CA THR A 85 12.42 36.87 -0.85
C THR A 85 12.29 36.26 -2.26
N SER A 86 11.89 37.11 -3.22
CA SER A 86 12.46 37.22 -4.58
C SER A 86 12.07 36.20 -5.69
N PRO A 87 12.06 36.62 -6.97
CA PRO A 87 11.25 37.73 -7.49
C PRO A 87 10.37 37.27 -8.67
N CYS A 88 9.19 37.90 -8.77
CA CYS A 88 8.53 38.13 -10.05
C CYS A 88 9.23 39.35 -10.64
#